data_AF-A0A7S2ZSD0-F1
#
_entry.id   AF-A0A7S2ZSD0-F1
#
_cell.length_a   1.000
_cell.length_b   1.000
_cell.length_c   1.000
_cell.angle_alpha   90.00
_cell.angle_beta   90.00
_cell.angle_gamma   90.00
#
_symmetry.space_group_name_H-M   'P 1'
#
loop_
_entity.id
_entity.type
_entity.pdbx_description
1 polymer ?
#
loop_
_entity_poly.entity_id
_entity_poly.type
_entity_poly.pdbx_seq_one_letter_code
_entity_poly.pdbx_strand_id
1 'polypeptide(L)'
;MADRSHKIKSLCVVQNETTVGVYTDIPAMRRILDETRHPALLMVDGVSSIASVPFKMDAWGVDVAITGSQKGFMLPAGLGLLATSQKALKISETVSLPPATETLALFPP
;
A
#
# COMPACT_ATOMS: atom_id res chain seq x y z
N MET A 1 -4.04 6.15 -23.55
CA MET A 1 -4.86 7.29 -23.11
C MET A 1 -4.39 7.71 -21.73
N ALA A 2 -4.18 9.01 -21.46
CA ALA A 2 -3.67 9.51 -20.17
C ALA A 2 -4.82 10.06 -19.30
N ASP A 3 -4.81 9.80 -17.98
CA ASP A 3 -5.80 10.31 -17.02
C ASP A 3 -5.56 11.78 -16.67
N ARG A 4 -5.86 12.66 -17.64
CA ARG A 4 -5.73 14.12 -17.47
C ARG A 4 -6.73 14.71 -16.46
N SER A 5 -7.80 13.96 -16.17
CA SER A 5 -8.84 14.36 -15.22
C SER A 5 -8.59 13.89 -13.78
N HIS A 6 -7.49 13.17 -13.53
CA HIS A 6 -7.14 12.63 -12.21
C HIS A 6 -8.29 11.83 -11.56
N LYS A 7 -8.96 11.01 -12.38
CA LYS A 7 -10.00 10.08 -11.94
C LYS A 7 -9.40 8.91 -11.17
N ILE A 8 -8.20 8.47 -11.51
CA ILE A 8 -7.46 7.42 -10.81
C ILE A 8 -7.05 7.95 -9.43
N LYS A 9 -7.50 7.28 -8.37
CA LYS A 9 -7.24 7.71 -6.98
C LYS A 9 -6.05 7.01 -6.35
N SER A 10 -5.72 5.82 -6.84
CA SER A 10 -4.59 5.04 -6.34
C SER A 10 -3.93 4.24 -7.47
N LEU A 11 -2.64 3.99 -7.28
CA LEU A 11 -1.85 3.01 -8.00
C LEU A 11 -1.54 1.88 -7.02
N CYS A 12 -2.15 0.71 -7.21
CA CYS A 12 -1.94 -0.46 -6.37
C CYS A 12 -0.91 -1.39 -7.03
N VAL A 13 0.16 -1.71 -6.31
CA VAL A 13 1.33 -2.42 -6.84
C VAL A 13 1.73 -3.55 -5.91
N VAL A 14 1.95 -4.74 -6.48
CA VAL A 14 2.58 -5.86 -5.76
C VAL A 14 4.10 -5.71 -5.89
N GLN A 15 4.81 -5.58 -4.76
CA GLN A 15 6.26 -5.44 -4.79
C GLN A 15 6.93 -6.77 -5.15
N ASN A 16 6.44 -7.89 -4.61
CA ASN A 16 6.95 -9.22 -4.92
C ASN A 16 5.78 -10.16 -5.20
N GLU A 17 5.64 -10.57 -6.46
CA GLU A 17 4.64 -11.56 -6.85
C GLU A 17 5.15 -12.96 -6.49
N THR A 18 4.59 -13.52 -5.42
CA THR A 18 5.04 -14.78 -4.82
C THR A 18 4.92 -15.97 -5.78
N THR A 19 3.94 -15.95 -6.70
CA THR A 19 3.65 -17.08 -7.58
C THR A 19 4.72 -17.28 -8.65
N VAL A 20 5.30 -16.18 -9.14
CA VAL A 20 6.28 -16.20 -10.24
C VAL A 20 7.64 -15.63 -9.83
N GLY A 21 7.80 -15.15 -8.60
CA GLY A 21 9.04 -14.59 -8.08
C GLY A 21 9.45 -13.27 -8.76
N VAL A 22 8.48 -12.51 -9.26
CA VAL A 22 8.75 -11.24 -9.97
C VAL A 22 8.73 -10.09 -8.98
N TYR A 23 9.75 -9.24 -9.07
CA TYR A 23 9.91 -8.06 -8.24
C TYR A 23 9.62 -6.78 -9.03
N THR A 24 8.81 -5.89 -8.46
CA THR A 24 8.46 -4.60 -9.05
C THR A 24 9.30 -3.47 -8.47
N ASP A 25 9.85 -2.61 -9.33
CA ASP A 25 10.57 -1.40 -8.92
C ASP A 25 9.58 -0.32 -8.42
N ILE A 26 9.37 -0.29 -7.09
CA ILE A 26 8.50 0.68 -6.42
C ILE A 26 8.98 2.14 -6.59
N PRO A 27 10.28 2.47 -6.43
CA PRO A 27 10.80 3.79 -6.78
C PRO A 27 10.46 4.26 -8.19
N ALA A 28 10.50 3.37 -9.19
CA ALA A 28 10.10 3.70 -10.56
C ALA A 28 8.60 4.06 -10.64
N MET A 29 7.73 3.37 -9.90
CA MET A 29 6.29 3.69 -9.86
C MET A 29 6.05 5.10 -9.28
N ARG A 30 6.75 5.47 -8.21
CA ARG A 30 6.72 6.83 -7.65
C ARG A 30 7.18 7.86 -8.68
N ARG A 31 8.31 7.59 -9.35
CA ARG A 31 8.84 8.49 -10.40
C ARG A 31 7.83 8.74 -11.50
N ILE A 32 7.12 7.71 -11.98
CA ILE A 32 6.07 7.86 -13.00
C ILE A 32 4.94 8.77 -12.49
N LEU A 33 4.49 8.60 -11.25
CA LEU A 33 3.48 9.47 -10.65
C LEU A 33 3.97 10.92 -10.53
N ASP A 34 5.24 11.14 -10.20
CA ASP A 34 5.84 12.48 -10.12
C ASP A 34 5.97 13.16 -11.49
N GLU A 35 6.54 12.46 -12.47
CA GLU A 35 6.74 12.97 -13.84
C GLU A 35 5.41 13.33 -14.50
N THR A 36 4.36 12.55 -14.23
CA THR A 36 3.00 12.81 -14.74
C THR A 36 2.22 13.81 -13.88
N ARG A 37 2.79 14.26 -12.75
CA ARG A 37 2.13 15.10 -11.73
C ARG A 37 0.79 14.53 -11.29
N HIS A 38 0.71 13.21 -11.18
CA HIS A 38 -0.50 12.49 -10.87
C HIS A 38 -0.71 12.40 -9.34
N PRO A 39 -1.87 12.84 -8.80
CA PRO A 39 -2.08 12.94 -7.35
C PRO A 39 -2.37 11.60 -6.66
N ALA A 40 -2.54 10.52 -7.43
CA ALA A 40 -2.88 9.19 -6.91
C ALA A 40 -2.00 8.75 -5.74
N LEU A 41 -2.61 8.00 -4.83
CA LEU A 41 -1.91 7.34 -3.74
C LEU A 41 -1.10 6.16 -4.29
N LEU A 42 0.15 6.01 -3.84
CA LEU A 42 0.94 4.81 -4.13
C LEU A 42 0.68 3.75 -3.03
N MET A 43 -0.06 2.70 -3.36
CA MET A 43 -0.39 1.60 -2.45
C MET A 43 0.42 0.37 -2.82
N VAL A 44 1.16 -0.19 -1.86
CA VAL A 44 2.06 -1.33 -2.09
C VAL A 44 1.64 -2.53 -1.26
N ASP A 45 1.33 -3.62 -1.94
CA ASP A 45 1.30 -4.96 -1.35
C ASP A 45 2.74 -5.46 -1.21
N GLY A 46 3.16 -5.58 0.04
CA GLY A 46 4.46 -6.09 0.43
C GLY A 46 4.39 -7.36 1.25
N VAL A 47 3.32 -8.16 1.13
CA VAL A 47 3.10 -9.38 1.94
C VAL A 47 4.29 -10.33 1.88
N SER A 48 4.91 -10.52 0.71
CA SER A 48 6.07 -11.39 0.53
C SER A 48 7.39 -10.65 0.32
N SER A 49 7.44 -9.35 0.66
CA SER A 49 8.66 -8.53 0.49
C SER A 49 9.06 -7.76 1.75
N ILE A 50 8.12 -7.18 2.50
CA ILE A 50 8.41 -6.43 3.72
C ILE A 50 9.01 -7.38 4.76
N ALA A 51 10.10 -6.94 5.40
CA ALA A 51 10.96 -7.73 6.28
C ALA A 51 11.74 -8.87 5.56
N SER A 52 11.74 -8.94 4.23
CA SER A 52 12.54 -9.91 3.45
C SER A 52 13.49 -9.26 2.45
N VAL A 53 13.09 -8.14 1.85
CA VAL A 53 13.88 -7.37 0.89
C VAL A 53 13.78 -5.87 1.21
N PRO A 54 14.61 -5.00 0.61
CA PRO A 54 14.55 -3.57 0.88
C PRO A 54 13.12 -3.03 0.69
N PHE A 55 12.69 -2.26 1.69
CA PHE A 55 11.44 -1.52 1.66
C PHE A 55 11.62 -0.22 2.42
N LYS A 56 11.49 0.92 1.74
CA LYS A 56 11.69 2.25 2.34
C LYS A 56 10.47 3.12 2.07
N MET A 57 9.43 2.97 2.90
CA MET A 57 8.12 3.61 2.71
C MET A 57 8.24 5.12 2.43
N ASP A 58 8.85 5.88 3.35
CA ASP A 58 8.97 7.33 3.22
C ASP A 58 9.85 7.74 2.04
N ALA A 59 11.02 7.11 1.90
CA ALA A 59 11.98 7.45 0.85
C ALA A 59 11.46 7.13 -0.56
N TRP A 60 10.55 6.17 -0.68
CA TRP A 60 9.93 5.79 -1.95
C TRP A 60 8.57 6.47 -2.18
N GLY A 61 8.12 7.30 -1.24
CA GLY A 61 6.82 7.99 -1.34
C GLY A 61 5.64 7.03 -1.41
N VAL A 62 5.74 5.89 -0.71
CA VAL A 62 4.63 4.94 -0.58
C VAL A 62 3.62 5.51 0.40
N ASP A 63 2.37 5.60 -0.05
CA ASP A 63 1.28 6.17 0.74
C ASP A 63 0.59 5.14 1.63
N VAL A 64 0.53 3.89 1.18
CA VAL A 64 -0.02 2.77 1.96
C VAL A 64 0.85 1.54 1.73
N ALA A 65 1.29 0.89 2.80
CA ALA A 65 2.02 -0.37 2.75
C ALA A 65 1.25 -1.45 3.52
N ILE A 66 1.09 -2.63 2.92
CA ILE A 66 0.37 -3.76 3.50
C ILE A 66 1.29 -4.97 3.57
N THR A 67 1.26 -5.71 4.68
CA THR A 67 1.95 -7.00 4.80
C THR A 67 1.26 -7.93 5.80
N GLY A 68 1.61 -9.22 5.77
CA GLY A 68 1.13 -10.23 6.71
C GLY A 68 2.22 -10.67 7.70
N SER A 69 1.81 -11.17 8.87
CA SER A 69 2.71 -11.69 9.91
C SER A 69 3.46 -12.97 9.50
N GLN A 70 2.83 -13.83 8.71
CA GLN A 70 3.30 -15.18 8.34
C GLN A 70 4.27 -15.27 7.18
N LYS A 71 4.96 -14.17 6.87
CA LYS A 71 5.92 -14.08 5.77
C LYS A 71 7.25 -13.56 6.30
N GLY A 72 7.69 -12.39 5.88
CA GLY A 72 8.99 -11.84 6.28
C GLY A 72 9.18 -11.67 7.79
N PHE A 73 8.10 -11.59 8.57
CA PHE A 73 8.14 -11.47 10.03
C PHE A 73 8.28 -12.81 10.77
N MET A 74 8.13 -13.96 10.09
CA MET A 74 8.23 -15.29 10.69
C MET A 74 7.31 -15.51 11.91
N LEU A 75 6.16 -14.84 11.95
CA LEU A 75 5.15 -14.98 13.00
C LEU A 75 4.00 -15.90 12.55
N PRO A 76 3.17 -16.43 13.46
CA PRO A 76 1.95 -17.14 13.08
C PRO A 76 1.02 -16.28 12.20
N ALA A 77 0.27 -16.92 11.31
CA ALA A 77 -0.75 -16.23 10.52
C ALA A 77 -1.87 -15.71 11.42
N GLY A 78 -2.35 -14.50 11.14
CA GLY A 78 -3.46 -13.89 11.88
C GLY A 78 -3.43 -12.38 11.97
N LEU A 79 -2.33 -11.71 11.57
CA LEU A 79 -2.22 -10.26 11.60
C LEU A 79 -1.94 -9.69 10.21
N GLY A 80 -2.77 -8.73 9.81
CA GLY A 80 -2.48 -7.80 8.71
C GLY A 80 -1.88 -6.52 9.28
N LEU A 81 -0.69 -6.16 8.82
CA LEU A 81 0.00 -4.95 9.21
C LEU A 81 -0.20 -3.90 8.11
N LEU A 82 -0.66 -2.72 8.51
CA LEU A 82 -0.91 -1.59 7.63
C LEU A 82 -0.10 -0.39 8.11
N ALA A 83 0.67 0.21 7.20
CA ALA A 83 1.30 1.51 7.43
C ALA A 83 0.76 2.52 6.42
N THR A 84 0.40 3.72 6.89
CA THR A 84 -0.19 4.77 6.05
C THR A 84 0.58 6.09 6.21
N SER A 85 0.71 6.82 5.10
CA SER A 85 1.27 8.16 5.10
C SER A 85 0.26 9.17 5.63
N GLN A 86 0.75 10.35 6.04
CA GLN A 86 -0.12 11.46 6.44
C GLN A 86 -1.04 11.94 5.30
N LYS A 87 -0.61 11.78 4.03
CA LYS A 87 -1.44 12.08 2.87
C LYS A 87 -2.62 11.12 2.78
N ALA A 88 -2.38 9.82 2.94
CA ALA A 88 -3.43 8.81 2.91
C ALA A 88 -4.45 9.02 4.04
N LEU A 89 -3.97 9.30 5.26
CA LEU A 89 -4.83 9.59 6.41
C LEU A 89 -5.73 10.81 6.16
N LYS A 90 -5.19 11.92 5.67
CA LYS A 90 -5.99 13.13 5.34
C LYS A 90 -7.07 12.85 4.29
N ILE A 91 -6.77 12.04 3.27
CA ILE A 91 -7.77 11.67 2.26
C ILE A 91 -8.88 10.83 2.91
N SER A 92 -8.55 9.92 3.82
CA SER A 92 -9.53 9.10 4.53
C SER A 92 -10.54 9.90 5.36
N GLU A 93 -10.19 11.11 5.80
CA GLU A 93 -11.11 12.00 6.52
C GLU A 93 -12.16 12.64 5.60
N THR A 94 -11.90 12.67 4.29
CA THR A 94 -12.76 13.34 3.30
C THR A 94 -13.69 12.40 2.54
N VAL A 95 -13.52 11.08 2.70
CA VAL A 95 -14.36 10.11 1.99
C VAL A 95 -15.70 9.96 2.70
N SER A 96 -16.79 9.92 1.94
CA SER A 96 -18.15 9.74 2.46
C SER A 96 -18.53 8.27 2.67
N LEU A 97 -17.55 7.36 2.56
CA LEU A 97 -17.78 5.93 2.77
C LEU A 97 -17.96 5.69 4.27
N PRO A 98 -18.93 4.84 4.68
CA PRO A 98 -19.05 4.47 6.08
C PRO A 98 -17.73 3.83 6.53
N PRO A 99 -17.21 4.16 7.73
CA PRO A 99 -16.05 3.46 8.26
C PRO A 99 -16.34 1.96 8.30
N ALA A 100 -15.36 1.13 7.96
CA ALA A 100 -15.46 -0.32 8.00
C ALA A 100 -15.49 -0.80 9.47
N THR A 101 -16.55 -0.47 10.19
CA THR A 101 -16.76 -0.81 11.61
C THR A 101 -17.13 -2.28 11.83
N GLU A 102 -17.41 -3.05 10.76
CA GLU A 102 -17.82 -4.45 10.91
C GLU A 102 -16.67 -5.43 11.24
N THR A 103 -15.40 -5.03 11.07
CA THR A 103 -14.26 -5.94 11.37
C THR A 103 -13.76 -5.82 12.81
N LEU A 104 -13.98 -4.69 13.48
CA LEU A 104 -13.59 -4.47 14.89
C LEU A 104 -14.57 -5.08 15.91
N ALA A 105 -15.79 -5.44 15.49
CA ALA A 105 -16.75 -6.14 16.35
C ALA A 105 -16.46 -7.66 16.50
N LEU A 106 -15.57 -8.22 15.68
CA LEU A 106 -15.23 -9.65 15.67
C LEU A 106 -14.06 -10.01 16.60
N PHE A 107 -13.39 -9.01 17.19
CA PHE A 107 -12.35 -9.21 18.20
C PHE A 107 -12.74 -8.45 19.48
N PRO A 108 -13.40 -9.10 20.44
CA PRO A 108 -13.62 -8.51 21.76
C PRO A 108 -12.27 -8.28 22.48
N PRO A 109 -12.23 -7.37 23.46
CA PRO A 109 -11.01 -7.02 24.21
C PRO A 109 -10.40 -8.21 24.98
#